data_AF-A0A438DGP5-F1
#
_entry.id   AF-A0A438DGP5-F1
#
_cell.length_a   1.000
_cell.length_b   1.000
_cell.length_c   1.000
_cell.angle_alpha   90.00
_cell.angle_beta   90.00
_cell.angle_gamma   90.00
#
_symmetry.space_group_name_H-M   'P 1'
#
loop_
_entity.id
_entity.type
_entity.pdbx_description
1 polymer ?
#
loop_
_entity_poly.entity_id
_entity_poly.type
_entity_poly.pdbx_seq_one_letter_code
_entity_poly.pdbx_strand_id
1 'polypeptide(L)'
;MDTKEDEEQTQKTNESMLQELIKLQQWQTLLDMLLQIKPEAAQMNVGLILEAMDCIIIEIFDIYSRICNGVARILVKIHAAGKVEANMALKVLRKATAQGDRLSLYFELCKNLGVRNASKFSKVEKIPQEDIQELEQIINGVLEDKAIVVRQKGSIEEGKGTEGSPKTVISKKWERFDEQLRGNKEGTGAPDGGKMIVAQNPSTATCNSRPHAHQPLPDLITGLFPPAQILENVQ
;
A
#
# COMPACT_ATOMS: atom_id res chain seq x y z
N MET A 1 -11.37 -33.57 -3.24
CA MET A 1 -11.97 -32.59 -4.19
C MET A 1 -11.24 -31.25 -4.09
N ASP A 2 -10.14 -31.21 -3.33
CA ASP A 2 -9.57 -30.01 -2.71
C ASP A 2 -8.46 -29.38 -3.56
N THR A 3 -7.87 -30.12 -4.50
CA THR A 3 -6.76 -29.60 -5.33
C THR A 3 -7.21 -28.57 -6.37
N LYS A 4 -8.50 -28.51 -6.74
CA LYS A 4 -9.01 -27.54 -7.71
C LYS A 4 -9.24 -26.15 -7.12
N GLU A 5 -9.64 -26.08 -5.86
CA GLU A 5 -9.93 -24.79 -5.20
C GLU A 5 -8.63 -24.05 -4.84
N ASP A 6 -7.59 -24.77 -4.44
CA ASP A 6 -6.26 -24.19 -4.13
C ASP A 6 -5.55 -23.64 -5.38
N GLU A 7 -5.68 -24.31 -6.53
CA GLU A 7 -5.10 -23.86 -7.80
C GLU A 7 -5.79 -22.58 -8.33
N GLU A 8 -7.11 -22.51 -8.27
CA GLU A 8 -7.88 -21.34 -8.74
C GLU A 8 -7.64 -20.10 -7.86
N GLN A 9 -7.53 -20.29 -6.54
CA GLN A 9 -7.25 -19.21 -5.60
C GLN A 9 -5.82 -18.67 -5.72
N THR A 10 -4.84 -19.53 -5.99
CA THR A 10 -3.44 -19.14 -6.23
C THR A 10 -3.31 -18.37 -7.54
N GLN A 11 -3.97 -18.82 -8.60
CA GLN A 11 -3.95 -18.14 -9.90
C GLN A 11 -4.59 -16.74 -9.85
N LYS A 12 -5.73 -16.60 -9.18
CA LYS A 12 -6.38 -15.30 -8.95
C LYS A 12 -5.52 -14.35 -8.12
N THR A 13 -4.79 -14.87 -7.13
CA THR A 13 -3.89 -14.09 -6.29
C THR A 13 -2.70 -13.56 -7.10
N ASN A 14 -2.13 -14.39 -7.97
CA ASN A 14 -1.03 -14.00 -8.87
C ASN A 14 -1.45 -12.96 -9.90
N GLU A 15 -2.63 -13.12 -10.52
CA GLU A 15 -3.18 -12.11 -11.43
C GLU A 15 -3.37 -10.76 -10.71
N SER A 16 -3.93 -10.77 -9.49
CA SER A 16 -4.10 -9.56 -8.69
C SER A 16 -2.76 -8.91 -8.32
N MET A 17 -1.72 -9.70 -8.01
CA MET A 17 -0.39 -9.20 -7.69
C MET A 17 0.28 -8.57 -8.90
N LEU A 18 0.18 -9.21 -10.07
CA LEU A 18 0.74 -8.70 -11.31
C LEU A 18 0.15 -7.34 -11.68
N GLN A 19 -1.17 -7.17 -11.54
CA GLN A 19 -1.84 -5.89 -11.76
C GLN A 19 -1.32 -4.80 -10.81
N GLU A 20 -1.10 -5.15 -9.54
CA GLU A 20 -0.54 -4.21 -8.56
C GLU A 20 0.91 -3.82 -8.89
N LEU A 21 1.74 -4.77 -9.33
CA LEU A 21 3.11 -4.53 -9.79
C LEU A 21 3.16 -3.61 -11.02
N ILE A 22 2.25 -3.79 -11.98
CA ILE A 22 2.13 -2.92 -13.16
C ILE A 22 1.76 -1.49 -12.72
N LYS A 23 0.78 -1.36 -11.83
CA LYS A 23 0.35 -0.06 -11.30
C LYS A 23 1.49 0.64 -10.54
N LEU A 24 2.27 -0.10 -9.75
CA LEU A 24 3.44 0.42 -9.07
C LEU A 24 4.46 0.98 -10.05
N GLN A 25 4.77 0.28 -11.15
CA GLN A 25 5.69 0.77 -12.17
C GLN A 25 5.19 2.06 -12.86
N GLN A 26 3.88 2.18 -13.07
CA GLN A 26 3.27 3.41 -13.59
C GLN A 26 3.45 4.59 -12.61
N TRP A 27 3.19 4.37 -11.32
CA TRP A 27 3.42 5.39 -10.30
C TRP A 27 4.89 5.75 -10.14
N GLN A 28 5.81 4.79 -10.24
CA GLN A 28 7.25 5.08 -10.25
C GLN A 28 7.63 5.95 -11.45
N THR A 29 7.04 5.71 -12.62
CA THR A 29 7.28 6.55 -13.81
C THR A 29 6.73 7.96 -13.62
N LEU A 30 5.54 8.09 -13.04
CA LEU A 30 4.95 9.40 -12.70
C LEU A 30 5.83 10.16 -11.71
N LEU A 31 6.32 9.49 -10.67
CA LEU A 31 7.24 10.09 -9.71
C LEU A 31 8.54 10.57 -10.37
N ASP A 32 9.11 9.79 -11.29
CA ASP A 32 10.29 10.21 -12.05
C ASP A 32 10.03 11.48 -12.88
N MET A 33 8.82 11.65 -13.43
CA MET A 33 8.43 12.87 -14.16
C MET A 33 8.27 14.06 -13.23
N LEU A 34 7.60 13.89 -12.08
CA LEU A 34 7.39 14.96 -11.12
C LEU A 34 8.71 15.48 -10.53
N LEU A 35 9.65 14.59 -10.24
CA LEU A 35 10.97 14.94 -9.70
C LEU A 35 11.84 15.74 -10.69
N GLN A 36 11.47 15.80 -11.97
CA GLN A 36 12.17 16.64 -12.96
C GLN A 36 11.67 18.08 -12.95
N ILE A 37 10.50 18.36 -12.36
CA ILE A 37 9.92 19.70 -12.35
C ILE A 37 10.70 20.56 -11.37
N LYS A 38 11.37 21.59 -11.88
CA LYS A 38 12.10 22.58 -11.08
C LYS A 38 12.21 23.90 -11.85
N PRO A 39 12.31 25.05 -11.17
CA PRO A 39 12.61 26.31 -11.84
C PRO A 39 13.96 26.22 -12.56
N GLU A 40 14.04 26.77 -13.78
CA GLU A 40 15.25 26.71 -14.60
C GLU A 40 16.34 27.66 -14.10
N ALA A 41 15.95 28.83 -13.57
CA ALA A 41 16.86 29.83 -13.03
C ALA A 41 16.55 30.14 -11.57
N ALA A 42 17.59 30.36 -10.77
CA ALA A 42 17.46 30.70 -9.34
C ALA A 42 16.70 32.01 -9.09
N GLN A 43 16.58 32.88 -10.10
CA GLN A 43 15.85 34.14 -10.05
C GLN A 43 14.33 33.97 -10.33
N MET A 44 13.87 32.77 -10.67
CA MET A 44 12.45 32.47 -10.94
C MET A 44 11.62 32.17 -9.68
N ASN A 45 12.10 32.53 -8.49
CA ASN A 45 11.37 32.34 -7.22
C ASN A 45 10.29 33.42 -7.04
N VAL A 46 9.41 33.56 -8.03
CA VAL A 46 8.23 34.43 -8.00
C VAL A 46 7.09 33.69 -7.29
N GLY A 47 6.23 34.40 -6.57
CA GLY A 47 5.18 33.79 -5.73
C GLY A 47 4.34 32.72 -6.45
N LEU A 48 3.94 32.95 -7.70
CA LEU A 48 3.17 31.96 -8.47
C LEU A 48 3.94 30.64 -8.71
N ILE A 49 5.24 30.73 -8.98
CA ILE A 49 6.10 29.55 -9.19
C ILE A 49 6.28 28.80 -7.87
N LEU A 50 6.48 29.50 -6.77
CA LEU A 50 6.59 28.87 -5.45
C LEU A 50 5.31 28.15 -5.06
N GLU A 51 4.13 28.70 -5.36
CA GLU A 51 2.87 28.01 -5.09
C GLU A 51 2.63 26.82 -6.01
N ALA A 52 3.03 26.89 -7.28
CA ALA A 52 3.01 25.72 -8.16
C ALA A 52 3.93 24.60 -7.62
N MET A 53 5.13 24.96 -7.15
CA MET A 53 6.05 24.02 -6.51
C MET A 53 5.49 23.44 -5.20
N ASP A 54 4.76 24.24 -4.40
CA ASP A 54 4.11 23.76 -3.17
C ASP A 54 3.06 22.68 -3.48
N CYS A 55 2.28 22.87 -4.55
CA CYS A 55 1.34 21.86 -5.07
C CYS A 55 2.06 20.59 -5.55
N ILE A 56 3.16 20.73 -6.29
CA ILE A 56 3.94 19.59 -6.78
C ILE A 56 4.49 18.76 -5.62
N ILE A 57 4.99 19.41 -4.55
CA ILE A 57 5.47 18.71 -3.35
C ILE A 57 4.38 17.86 -2.70
N ILE A 58 3.15 18.39 -2.61
CA ILE A 58 2.01 17.64 -2.06
C ILE A 58 1.72 16.41 -2.91
N GLU A 59 1.68 16.56 -4.24
CA GLU A 59 1.39 15.45 -5.16
C GLU A 59 2.50 14.39 -5.13
N ILE A 60 3.77 14.80 -5.11
CA ILE A 60 4.92 13.91 -4.96
C ILE A 60 4.80 13.08 -3.69
N PHE A 61 4.43 13.70 -2.57
CA PHE A 61 4.27 13.00 -1.30
C PHE A 61 3.14 11.95 -1.35
N ASP A 62 2.00 12.29 -1.94
CA ASP A 62 0.89 11.34 -2.11
C ASP A 62 1.28 10.15 -3.00
N ILE A 63 1.92 10.41 -4.14
CA ILE A 63 2.38 9.35 -5.05
C ILE A 63 3.42 8.45 -4.38
N TYR A 64 4.42 9.03 -3.70
CA TYR A 64 5.44 8.23 -3.02
C TYR A 64 4.82 7.39 -1.89
N SER A 65 3.88 7.95 -1.13
CA SER A 65 3.13 7.20 -0.11
C SER A 65 2.35 6.03 -0.71
N ARG A 66 1.72 6.22 -1.90
CA ARG A 66 1.04 5.14 -2.62
C ARG A 66 2.01 4.05 -3.08
N ILE A 67 3.23 4.42 -3.50
CA ILE A 67 4.29 3.46 -3.84
C ILE A 67 4.70 2.65 -2.62
N CYS A 68 5.05 3.29 -1.49
CA CYS A 68 5.43 2.58 -0.27
C CYS A 68 4.33 1.64 0.22
N ASN A 69 3.08 2.11 0.23
CA ASN A 69 1.93 1.29 0.61
C ASN A 69 1.71 0.10 -0.35
N GLY A 70 1.93 0.28 -1.66
CA GLY A 70 1.85 -0.83 -2.61
C GLY A 70 2.99 -1.83 -2.45
N VAL A 71 4.22 -1.36 -2.21
CA VAL A 71 5.36 -2.22 -1.88
C VAL A 71 5.06 -3.07 -0.65
N ALA A 72 4.56 -2.47 0.43
CA ALA A 72 4.19 -3.21 1.63
C ALA A 72 3.13 -4.29 1.36
N ARG A 73 2.12 -4.01 0.52
CA ARG A 73 1.10 -5.00 0.14
C ARG A 73 1.64 -6.15 -0.70
N ILE A 74 2.61 -5.89 -1.58
CA ILE A 74 3.30 -6.93 -2.36
C ILE A 74 4.11 -7.82 -1.44
N LEU A 75 4.88 -7.24 -0.51
CA LEU A 75 5.75 -7.99 0.40
C LEU A 75 4.97 -8.97 1.28
N VAL A 76 3.79 -8.60 1.76
CA VAL A 76 2.92 -9.51 2.55
C VAL A 76 2.57 -10.80 1.80
N LYS A 77 2.54 -10.78 0.46
CA LYS A 77 2.11 -11.91 -0.36
C LYS A 77 3.25 -12.56 -1.13
N ILE A 78 4.51 -12.12 -0.95
CA ILE A 78 5.59 -12.45 -1.88
C ILE A 78 6.00 -13.93 -1.86
N HIS A 79 5.77 -14.63 -0.76
CA HIS A 79 6.03 -16.07 -0.66
C HIS A 79 5.10 -16.94 -1.52
N ALA A 80 3.94 -16.41 -1.92
CA ALA A 80 3.02 -17.09 -2.83
C ALA A 80 3.28 -16.71 -4.30
N ALA A 81 4.22 -15.81 -4.56
CA ALA A 81 4.48 -15.26 -5.88
C ALA A 81 5.29 -16.23 -6.74
N GLY A 82 4.96 -16.29 -8.03
CA GLY A 82 5.81 -16.95 -9.02
C GLY A 82 7.12 -16.21 -9.25
N LYS A 83 8.06 -16.88 -9.93
CA LYS A 83 9.38 -16.31 -10.25
C LYS A 83 9.29 -15.00 -11.04
N VAL A 84 8.28 -14.84 -11.90
CA VAL A 84 8.09 -13.63 -12.73
C VAL A 84 7.70 -12.45 -11.85
N GLU A 85 6.72 -12.65 -10.98
CA GLU A 85 6.20 -11.67 -10.03
C GLU A 85 7.28 -11.27 -9.03
N ALA A 86 8.03 -12.23 -8.49
CA ALA A 86 9.16 -11.96 -7.59
C ALA A 86 10.24 -11.10 -8.29
N ASN A 87 10.59 -11.40 -9.54
CA ASN A 87 11.53 -10.58 -10.31
C ASN A 87 11.01 -9.15 -10.55
N MET A 88 9.71 -8.98 -10.83
CA MET A 88 9.10 -7.66 -10.95
C MET A 88 9.11 -6.90 -9.62
N ALA A 89 8.74 -7.55 -8.52
CA ALA A 89 8.75 -6.98 -7.19
C ALA A 89 10.15 -6.49 -6.80
N LEU A 90 11.19 -7.30 -7.03
CA LEU A 90 12.58 -6.91 -6.78
C LEU A 90 12.98 -5.65 -7.55
N LYS A 91 12.60 -5.55 -8.83
CA LYS A 91 12.85 -4.34 -9.64
C LYS A 91 12.13 -3.12 -9.06
N VAL A 92 10.87 -3.28 -8.65
CA VAL A 92 10.07 -2.21 -8.03
C VAL A 92 10.73 -1.73 -6.73
N LEU A 93 11.11 -2.63 -5.82
CA LEU A 93 11.74 -2.27 -4.55
C LEU A 93 13.06 -1.52 -4.73
N ARG A 94 13.94 -2.04 -5.59
CA ARG A 94 15.23 -1.39 -5.89
C ARG A 94 15.01 0.01 -6.48
N LYS A 95 14.05 0.16 -7.38
CA LYS A 95 13.73 1.47 -7.96
C LYS A 95 13.14 2.42 -6.91
N ALA A 96 12.22 1.97 -6.06
CA ALA A 96 11.62 2.80 -5.03
C ALA A 96 12.65 3.23 -3.96
N THR A 97 13.66 2.40 -3.68
CA THR A 97 14.82 2.78 -2.86
C THR A 97 15.59 3.94 -3.48
N ALA A 98 15.99 3.81 -4.75
CA ALA A 98 16.69 4.87 -5.47
C ALA A 98 15.86 6.15 -5.61
N GLN A 99 14.54 6.02 -5.78
CA GLN A 99 13.63 7.16 -5.81
C GLN A 99 13.52 7.86 -4.46
N GLY A 100 13.54 7.12 -3.35
CA GLY A 100 13.56 7.72 -2.00
C GLY A 100 14.80 8.58 -1.75
N ASP A 101 15.97 8.14 -2.21
CA ASP A 101 17.20 8.92 -2.12
C ASP A 101 17.13 10.20 -2.99
N ARG A 102 16.62 10.09 -4.23
CA ARG A 102 16.40 11.25 -5.12
C ARG A 102 15.38 12.23 -4.55
N LEU A 103 14.31 11.72 -3.96
CA LEU A 103 13.26 12.51 -3.33
C LEU A 103 13.82 13.34 -2.16
N SER A 104 14.71 12.74 -1.36
CA SER A 104 15.40 13.46 -0.28
C SER A 104 16.19 14.66 -0.81
N LEU A 105 16.95 14.48 -1.89
CA LEU A 105 17.69 15.57 -2.55
C LEU A 105 16.76 16.63 -3.13
N TYR A 106 15.65 16.21 -3.74
CA TYR A 106 14.65 17.12 -4.30
C TYR A 106 14.00 17.99 -3.23
N PHE A 107 13.66 17.42 -2.07
CA PHE A 107 13.12 18.20 -0.95
C PHE A 107 14.12 19.22 -0.40
N GLU A 108 15.41 18.89 -0.30
CA GLU A 108 16.44 19.86 0.07
C GLU A 108 16.54 21.00 -0.97
N LEU A 109 16.49 20.68 -2.26
CA LEU A 109 16.44 21.70 -3.33
C LEU A 109 15.23 22.62 -3.16
N CYS A 110 14.03 22.07 -2.93
CA CYS A 110 12.82 22.87 -2.77
C CYS A 110 12.85 23.74 -1.51
N LYS A 111 13.46 23.26 -0.41
CA LYS A 111 13.70 24.09 0.79
C LYS A 111 14.58 25.29 0.47
N ASN A 112 15.67 25.08 -0.25
CA ASN A 112 16.60 26.15 -0.63
C ASN A 112 15.97 27.20 -1.56
N LEU A 113 14.97 26.80 -2.36
CA LEU A 113 14.17 27.72 -3.18
C LEU A 113 13.10 28.49 -2.39
N GLY A 114 12.85 28.12 -1.13
CA GLY A 114 11.81 28.74 -0.28
C GLY A 114 10.43 28.11 -0.41
N VAL A 115 10.32 26.88 -0.94
CA VAL A 115 9.04 26.15 -1.00
C VAL A 115 8.63 25.72 0.41
N ARG A 116 7.49 26.22 0.88
CA ARG A 116 7.07 26.11 2.28
C ARG A 116 6.90 24.66 2.73
N ASN A 117 6.22 23.82 1.94
CA ASN A 117 5.93 22.44 2.32
C ASN A 117 7.16 21.51 2.28
N ALA A 118 8.25 21.89 1.61
CA ALA A 118 9.44 21.04 1.51
C ALA A 118 10.08 20.74 2.88
N SER A 119 9.90 21.62 3.87
CA SER A 119 10.35 21.41 5.25
C SER A 119 9.55 20.35 6.01
N LYS A 120 8.28 20.16 5.66
CA LYS A 120 7.35 19.25 6.37
C LYS A 120 7.57 17.79 6.00
N PHE A 121 8.09 17.53 4.80
CA PHE A 121 8.18 16.19 4.22
C PHE A 121 9.62 15.63 4.20
N SER A 122 10.53 16.20 4.99
CA SER A 122 11.96 15.90 4.91
C SER A 122 12.38 14.49 5.32
N LYS A 123 11.47 13.70 5.91
CA LYS A 123 11.76 12.31 6.30
C LYS A 123 11.12 11.36 5.30
N VAL A 124 11.90 10.95 4.31
CA VAL A 124 11.53 9.91 3.36
C VAL A 124 11.72 8.56 4.04
N GLU A 125 10.65 7.75 4.07
CA GLU A 125 10.73 6.37 4.55
C GLU A 125 11.56 5.53 3.59
N LYS A 126 12.49 4.74 4.12
CA LYS A 126 13.34 3.86 3.31
C LYS A 126 12.74 2.47 3.26
N ILE A 127 12.85 1.83 2.11
CA ILE A 127 12.55 0.40 1.99
C ILE A 127 13.64 -0.38 2.73
N PRO A 128 13.28 -1.31 3.64
CA PRO A 128 14.23 -2.17 4.33
C PRO A 128 15.08 -2.98 3.36
N GLN A 129 16.39 -3.09 3.63
CA GLN A 129 17.30 -3.84 2.77
C GLN A 129 17.06 -5.35 2.90
N GLU A 130 16.53 -5.77 4.05
CA GLU A 130 16.15 -7.13 4.39
C GLU A 130 15.11 -7.65 3.39
N ASP A 131 14.10 -6.85 3.05
CA ASP A 131 13.04 -7.21 2.10
C ASP A 131 13.59 -7.46 0.68
N ILE A 132 14.61 -6.68 0.28
CA ILE A 132 15.29 -6.85 -1.01
C ILE A 132 16.08 -8.17 -1.02
N GLN A 133 16.80 -8.47 0.08
CA GLN A 133 17.58 -9.71 0.20
C GLN A 133 16.67 -10.95 0.23
N GLU A 134 15.53 -10.87 0.90
CA GLU A 134 14.54 -11.93 0.93
C GLU A 134 14.02 -12.25 -0.48
N LEU A 135 13.66 -11.23 -1.24
CA LEU A 135 13.25 -11.37 -2.64
C LEU A 135 14.33 -12.02 -3.51
N GLU A 136 15.59 -11.66 -3.32
CA GLU A 136 16.71 -12.29 -4.03
C GLU A 136 16.84 -13.78 -3.68
N GLN A 137 16.64 -14.16 -2.42
CA GLN A 137 16.66 -15.56 -1.99
C GLN A 137 15.49 -16.36 -2.58
N ILE A 138 14.30 -15.77 -2.67
CA ILE A 138 13.12 -16.38 -3.31
C ILE A 138 13.44 -16.65 -4.79
N ILE A 139 13.94 -15.65 -5.53
CA ILE A 139 14.24 -15.77 -6.97
C ILE A 139 15.33 -16.83 -7.25
N ASN A 140 16.30 -16.96 -6.35
CA ASN A 140 17.38 -17.92 -6.45
C ASN A 140 17.00 -19.35 -6.01
N GLY A 141 15.76 -19.58 -5.57
CA GLY A 141 15.26 -20.89 -5.14
C GLY A 141 15.74 -21.32 -3.74
N VAL A 142 16.46 -20.47 -3.02
CA VAL A 142 17.04 -20.79 -1.69
C VAL A 142 15.96 -20.97 -0.61
N LEU A 143 14.78 -20.37 -0.83
CA LEU A 143 13.63 -20.46 0.07
C LEU A 143 12.59 -21.51 -0.36
N GLU A 144 12.64 -22.00 -1.61
CA GLU A 144 11.76 -23.10 -2.08
C GLU A 144 12.16 -24.45 -1.45
N ASP A 145 13.43 -24.62 -1.08
CA ASP A 145 13.99 -25.86 -0.50
C ASP A 145 13.96 -25.94 1.04
N LYS A 146 13.36 -24.96 1.74
CA LYS A 146 13.28 -24.98 3.22
C LYS A 146 12.03 -25.67 3.77
N ALA A 147 11.38 -26.51 2.98
CA ALA A 147 10.49 -27.54 3.50
C ALA A 147 11.31 -28.78 3.91
N ILE A 148 11.44 -28.97 5.22
CA ILE A 148 11.93 -30.18 5.93
C ILE A 148 13.45 -30.41 5.92
N VAL A 149 14.17 -29.74 6.83
CA VAL A 149 15.12 -30.45 7.71
C VAL A 149 14.94 -29.90 9.12
N VAL A 150 14.31 -30.68 10.00
CA VAL A 150 14.50 -30.56 11.44
C VAL A 150 15.99 -30.79 11.70
N ARG A 151 16.77 -29.72 11.78
CA ARG A 151 18.16 -29.80 12.22
C ARG A 151 18.15 -29.87 13.74
N GLN A 152 17.87 -31.07 14.26
CA GLN A 152 18.20 -31.39 15.65
C GLN A 152 19.73 -31.40 15.76
N LYS A 153 20.27 -30.38 16.42
CA LYS A 153 21.69 -30.34 16.77
C LYS A 153 21.92 -31.39 17.86
N GLY A 154 22.45 -32.54 17.47
CA GLY A 154 22.90 -33.59 18.39
C GLY A 154 24.33 -34.03 18.07
N SER A 155 25.22 -33.88 19.04
CA SER A 155 26.45 -34.67 19.22
C SER A 155 26.48 -34.99 20.71
N ILE A 156 25.91 -36.14 21.09
CA ILE A 156 26.57 -37.40 21.50
C ILE A 156 27.44 -37.24 22.75
N GLU A 157 26.94 -37.77 23.87
CA GLU A 157 27.68 -38.67 24.75
C GLU A 157 26.79 -39.89 25.09
N GLU A 158 27.44 -41.05 25.24
CA GLU A 158 26.90 -42.40 25.29
C GLU A 158 26.03 -42.72 26.52
N GLY A 159 25.04 -43.60 26.35
CA GLY A 159 24.34 -44.21 27.47
C GLY A 159 23.14 -45.10 27.10
N LYS A 160 23.41 -46.37 26.76
CA LYS A 160 22.65 -47.59 27.07
C LYS A 160 21.11 -47.48 27.27
N GLY A 161 20.33 -48.12 26.40
CA GLY A 161 19.08 -48.80 26.80
C GLY A 161 17.84 -48.62 25.91
N THR A 162 17.39 -49.76 25.39
CA THR A 162 15.99 -50.19 25.20
C THR A 162 15.21 -49.72 23.96
N GLU A 163 14.67 -50.72 23.27
CA GLU A 163 13.72 -50.67 22.16
C GLU A 163 12.53 -49.73 22.40
N GLY A 164 12.06 -49.09 21.33
CA GLY A 164 10.78 -48.39 21.32
C GLY A 164 10.51 -47.73 19.98
N SER A 165 10.07 -48.48 18.98
CA SER A 165 9.49 -47.90 17.77
C SER A 165 8.19 -47.16 18.13
N PRO A 166 8.02 -45.85 17.86
CA PRO A 166 6.73 -45.20 18.04
C PRO A 166 5.82 -45.62 16.88
N LYS A 167 4.83 -46.47 17.15
CA LYS A 167 3.73 -46.75 16.22
C LYS A 167 2.70 -45.63 16.35
N THR A 168 2.63 -44.75 15.36
CA THR A 168 1.50 -43.82 15.21
C THR A 168 0.31 -44.58 14.66
N VAL A 169 -0.73 -44.76 15.48
CA VAL A 169 -2.02 -45.31 15.06
C VAL A 169 -2.91 -44.15 14.64
N ILE A 170 -3.13 -44.00 13.33
CA ILE A 170 -4.13 -43.08 12.80
C ILE A 170 -5.46 -43.83 12.78
N SER A 171 -6.37 -43.48 13.70
CA SER A 171 -7.73 -44.01 13.70
C SER A 171 -8.57 -43.27 12.66
N LYS A 172 -9.24 -44.00 11.75
CA LYS A 172 -10.10 -43.45 10.69
C LYS A 172 -11.51 -43.07 11.17
N LYS A 173 -11.75 -43.03 12.48
CA LYS A 173 -13.05 -42.71 13.05
C LYS A 173 -13.06 -41.27 13.53
N TRP A 174 -13.76 -40.41 12.80
CA TRP A 174 -14.03 -39.03 13.20
C TRP A 174 -14.96 -39.05 14.42
N GLU A 175 -14.48 -38.55 15.56
CA GLU A 175 -15.35 -38.23 16.69
C GLU A 175 -16.01 -36.87 16.43
N ARG A 176 -17.34 -36.87 16.41
CA ARG A 176 -18.15 -35.66 16.36
C ARG A 176 -18.28 -35.13 17.78
N PHE A 177 -17.73 -33.95 18.05
CA PHE A 177 -17.95 -33.27 19.31
C PHE A 177 -19.31 -32.56 19.24
N ASP A 178 -20.26 -33.01 20.04
CA ASP A 178 -21.53 -32.30 20.20
C ASP A 178 -21.31 -31.10 21.11
N GLU A 179 -21.59 -29.92 20.56
CA GLU A 179 -21.48 -28.63 21.25
C GLU A 179 -22.54 -28.54 22.35
N GLN A 180 -22.10 -28.64 23.61
CA GLN A 180 -22.97 -28.57 24.77
C GLN A 180 -23.56 -27.16 24.94
N LEU A 181 -24.79 -27.00 24.46
CA LEU A 181 -25.71 -25.93 24.85
C LEU A 181 -25.98 -26.04 26.36
N ARG A 182 -25.44 -25.08 27.12
CA ARG A 182 -25.74 -24.89 28.53
C ARG A 182 -27.13 -24.25 28.65
N GLY A 183 -28.16 -25.09 28.70
CA GLY A 183 -29.48 -24.69 29.15
C GLY A 183 -29.55 -24.67 30.69
N ASN A 184 -30.02 -23.57 31.27
CA ASN A 184 -30.57 -23.58 32.62
C ASN A 184 -31.92 -22.85 32.64
N LYS A 185 -32.96 -23.64 32.91
CA LYS A 185 -34.31 -23.28 33.36
C LYS A 185 -34.26 -22.71 34.79
N GLU A 186 -35.23 -22.04 35.40
CA GLU A 186 -36.57 -21.49 35.14
C GLU A 186 -36.81 -20.54 36.35
N GLY A 187 -37.67 -19.53 36.21
CA GLY A 187 -38.04 -18.66 37.34
C GLY A 187 -39.22 -17.75 37.03
N THR A 188 -40.41 -18.25 37.33
CA THR A 188 -41.74 -17.64 37.21
C THR A 188 -41.89 -16.33 38.00
N GLY A 189 -42.53 -15.32 37.41
CA GLY A 189 -43.05 -14.15 38.15
C GLY A 189 -43.36 -12.95 37.26
N ALA A 190 -44.64 -12.74 36.94
CA ALA A 190 -45.21 -11.46 36.53
C ALA A 190 -46.35 -11.14 37.54
N PRO A 191 -46.92 -9.91 37.59
CA PRO A 191 -46.62 -8.67 36.86
C PRO A 191 -46.47 -7.45 37.80
N ASP A 192 -45.95 -6.31 37.32
CA ASP A 192 -46.59 -4.99 37.54
C ASP A 192 -45.91 -3.90 36.68
N GLY A 193 -46.70 -2.91 36.28
CA GLY A 193 -46.33 -1.85 35.36
C GLY A 193 -45.42 -0.77 35.96
N GLY A 194 -44.82 0.02 35.06
CA GLY A 194 -44.16 1.26 35.47
C GLY A 194 -43.12 1.80 34.50
N LYS A 195 -43.52 2.87 33.79
CA LYS A 195 -42.70 4.03 33.35
C LYS A 195 -41.43 3.83 32.50
N MET A 196 -41.57 4.33 31.26
CA MET A 196 -40.71 5.30 30.56
C MET A 196 -39.33 5.60 31.16
N ILE A 197 -38.26 5.40 30.37
CA ILE A 197 -37.35 6.50 30.01
C ILE A 197 -36.70 6.26 28.64
N VAL A 198 -36.93 7.24 27.76
CA VAL A 198 -36.31 7.41 26.44
C VAL A 198 -34.85 7.83 26.65
N ALA A 199 -33.90 7.05 26.12
CA ALA A 199 -32.52 7.49 25.98
C ALA A 199 -32.45 8.50 24.83
N GLN A 200 -32.27 9.77 25.19
CA GLN A 200 -32.04 10.88 24.28
C GLN A 200 -30.64 10.78 23.69
N ASN A 201 -30.55 10.79 22.35
CA ASN A 201 -29.36 11.18 21.61
C ASN A 201 -29.21 12.71 21.70
N PRO A 202 -28.08 13.26 22.18
CA PRO A 202 -27.82 14.68 22.07
C PRO A 202 -26.91 14.95 20.86
N SER A 203 -27.48 15.53 19.81
CA SER A 203 -26.98 16.75 19.13
C SER A 203 -27.44 16.81 17.67
N THR A 204 -28.66 17.31 17.48
CA THR A 204 -29.04 18.03 16.26
C THR A 204 -28.57 19.48 16.39
N ALA A 205 -27.53 19.84 15.64
CA ALA A 205 -27.20 21.23 15.37
C ALA A 205 -27.65 21.56 13.94
N THR A 206 -28.89 22.04 13.84
CA THR A 206 -29.40 22.78 12.68
C THR A 206 -29.03 24.24 12.87
N CYS A 207 -28.29 24.84 11.94
CA CYS A 207 -28.37 26.28 11.72
C CYS A 207 -28.52 26.58 10.23
N ASN A 208 -29.55 27.38 9.96
CA ASN A 208 -30.04 27.76 8.66
C ASN A 208 -29.06 28.59 7.82
N SER A 209 -29.32 28.51 6.53
CA SER A 209 -28.67 29.00 5.32
C SER A 209 -28.53 30.52 5.16
N ARG A 210 -27.59 30.93 4.30
CA ARG A 210 -27.67 32.18 3.52
C ARG A 210 -27.38 31.85 2.04
N PRO A 211 -28.18 32.36 1.08
CA PRO A 211 -27.98 32.03 -0.33
C PRO A 211 -26.76 32.76 -0.88
N HIS A 212 -25.78 32.00 -1.38
CA HIS A 212 -24.68 32.57 -2.15
C HIS A 212 -25.17 32.90 -3.56
N ALA A 213 -25.12 34.19 -3.92
CA ALA A 213 -25.28 34.62 -5.29
C ALA A 213 -24.11 34.06 -6.12
N HIS A 214 -24.41 33.27 -7.15
CA HIS A 214 -23.43 32.84 -8.14
C HIS A 214 -22.92 34.06 -8.92
N GLN A 215 -21.66 34.43 -8.74
CA GLN A 215 -20.97 35.27 -9.71
C GLN A 215 -20.31 34.35 -10.75
N PRO A 216 -20.55 34.57 -12.06
CA PRO A 216 -19.84 33.82 -13.09
C PRO A 216 -18.36 34.23 -13.11
N LEU A 217 -17.48 33.23 -13.22
CA LEU A 217 -16.04 33.41 -13.37
C LEU A 217 -15.72 34.17 -14.67
N PRO A 218 -14.74 35.09 -14.68
CA PRO A 218 -14.33 35.77 -15.90
C PRO A 218 -13.66 34.78 -16.88
N ASP A 219 -14.06 34.84 -18.15
CA ASP A 219 -13.48 34.04 -19.24
C ASP A 219 -12.08 34.57 -19.58
N LEU A 220 -11.05 33.78 -19.24
CA LEU A 220 -9.65 34.10 -19.49
C LEU A 220 -9.16 33.60 -20.86
N ILE A 221 -10.00 32.93 -21.65
CA ILE A 221 -9.60 32.27 -22.89
C ILE A 221 -9.57 33.25 -24.08
N THR A 222 -10.38 34.32 -24.05
CA THR A 222 -10.56 35.22 -25.20
C THR A 222 -9.31 36.06 -25.55
N GLY A 223 -8.31 36.13 -24.67
CA GLY A 223 -7.10 36.94 -24.87
C GLY A 223 -5.85 36.20 -25.37
N LEU A 224 -5.89 34.87 -25.48
CA LEU A 224 -4.67 34.04 -25.62
C LEU A 224 -4.31 33.63 -27.05
N PHE A 225 -5.14 33.93 -28.05
CA PHE A 225 -4.85 33.60 -29.44
C PHE A 225 -5.05 34.82 -30.35
N PRO A 226 -3.99 35.37 -30.97
CA PRO A 226 -4.17 36.31 -32.06
C PRO A 226 -4.86 35.60 -33.24
N PRO A 227 -5.77 36.27 -33.97
CA PRO A 227 -6.39 35.67 -35.15
C PRO A 227 -5.32 35.29 -36.18
N ALA A 228 -5.46 34.09 -36.74
CA ALA A 228 -4.56 33.54 -37.73
C ALA A 228 -4.45 34.50 -38.94
N GLN A 229 -3.24 34.99 -39.20
CA GLN A 229 -2.93 35.70 -40.43
C GLN A 229 -2.95 34.66 -41.56
N ILE A 230 -3.95 34.75 -42.44
CA ILE A 230 -4.01 33.98 -43.67
C ILE A 230 -2.95 34.59 -44.61
N LEU A 231 -1.90 33.82 -44.89
CA LEU A 231 -0.90 34.19 -45.89
C LEU A 231 -1.52 33.98 -47.28
N GLU A 232 -2.05 35.04 -47.88
CA GLU A 232 -2.37 35.04 -49.32
C GLU A 232 -1.07 35.03 -50.12
N ASN A 233 -0.72 33.85 -50.66
CA ASN A 233 0.28 33.76 -51.72
C ASN A 233 -0.35 34.25 -53.02
N VAL A 234 0.02 35.46 -53.43
CA VAL A 234 -0.17 35.95 -54.80
C VAL A 234 1.10 35.65 -55.60
N GLN A 235 0.93 34.70 -56.52
CA GLN A 235 1.53 34.49 -57.85
C GLN A 235 2.93 35.03 -58.17
#